data_AF-A0A2K6PFM1-F1
#
_entry.id   AF-A0A2K6PFM1-F1
#
_cell.length_a   1.000
_cell.length_b   1.000
_cell.length_c   1.000
_cell.angle_alpha   90.00
_cell.angle_beta   90.00
_cell.angle_gamma   90.00
#
_symmetry.space_group_name_H-M   'P 1'
#
loop_
_entity.id
_entity.type
_entity.pdbx_description
1 polymer ?
#
loop_
_entity_poly.entity_id
_entity_poly.type
_entity_poly.pdbx_seq_one_letter_code
_entity_poly.pdbx_strand_id
1 'polypeptide(L)'
;MGSSWKIWFSIPEKNRSLKDRINLVLSRELKEPPQGAHFLARSLDDILKLTEQPELANKVEMIWIVGGSSVYKEAMNHPSHLKLFVTRIMRDFESDTFFPEIDLEKYKLLPEYPGTLSSNLKYMRRMINMKVFSGLSYCSPSLWK
;
A
#
# COMPACT_ATOMS: atom_id res chain seq x y z
N MET A 1 -13.43 -12.29 0.50
CA MET A 1 -12.37 -11.70 -0.34
C MET A 1 -12.75 -10.26 -0.68
N GLY A 2 -12.05 -9.26 -0.15
CA GLY A 2 -12.34 -7.85 -0.43
C GLY A 2 -11.77 -7.42 -1.79
N SER A 3 -12.62 -6.86 -2.66
CA SER A 3 -12.21 -6.34 -3.98
C SER A 3 -11.24 -5.17 -3.83
N SER A 4 -10.15 -5.18 -4.61
CA SER A 4 -9.02 -4.23 -4.56
C SER A 4 -9.42 -2.76 -4.64
N TRP A 5 -10.45 -2.44 -5.43
CA TRP A 5 -10.90 -1.09 -5.69
C TRP A 5 -11.64 -0.44 -4.51
N LYS A 6 -12.10 -1.23 -3.53
CA LYS A 6 -12.85 -0.72 -2.37
C LYS A 6 -12.03 0.25 -1.51
N ILE A 7 -10.71 0.17 -1.55
CA ILE A 7 -9.82 1.12 -0.84
C ILE A 7 -9.93 2.53 -1.41
N TRP A 8 -10.11 2.68 -2.73
CA TRP A 8 -10.39 4.01 -3.28
C TRP A 8 -11.63 4.60 -2.61
N PHE A 9 -12.67 3.79 -2.43
CA PHE A 9 -13.93 4.22 -1.83
C PHE A 9 -13.89 4.37 -0.29
N SER A 10 -12.84 3.93 0.40
CA SER A 10 -12.67 4.14 1.84
C SER A 10 -12.05 5.49 2.18
N ILE A 11 -11.36 6.14 1.23
CA ILE A 11 -10.79 7.48 1.42
C ILE A 11 -11.94 8.50 1.42
N PRO A 12 -12.09 9.42 2.38
CA PRO A 12 -13.17 10.43 2.33
C PRO A 12 -13.13 11.23 1.01
N GLU A 13 -14.29 11.53 0.40
CA GLU A 13 -14.35 12.18 -0.93
C GLU A 13 -13.57 13.50 -0.98
N LYS A 14 -13.65 14.32 0.07
CA LYS A 14 -12.88 15.57 0.21
C LYS A 14 -11.35 15.39 0.21
N ASN A 15 -10.88 14.16 0.46
CA ASN A 15 -9.47 13.78 0.45
C ASN A 15 -9.07 13.05 -0.85
N ARG A 16 -10.00 12.88 -1.80
CA ARG A 16 -9.73 12.37 -3.15
C ARG A 16 -9.67 13.53 -4.14
N SER A 17 -8.73 13.55 -5.08
CA SER A 17 -7.56 12.68 -5.17
C SER A 17 -6.54 13.04 -4.08
N LEU A 18 -5.63 12.12 -3.80
CA LEU A 18 -4.50 12.41 -2.95
C LEU A 18 -3.65 13.51 -3.61
N LYS A 19 -3.60 14.71 -3.00
CA LYS A 19 -2.88 15.88 -3.54
C LYS A 19 -1.42 15.57 -3.88
N ASP A 20 -0.94 16.22 -4.94
CA ASP A 20 0.42 16.17 -5.48
C ASP A 20 0.88 14.75 -5.88
N ARG A 21 -0.07 13.87 -6.19
CA ARG A 21 0.18 12.47 -6.55
C ARG A 21 -0.68 12.03 -7.72
N ILE A 22 -0.11 11.18 -8.55
CA ILE A 22 -0.85 10.46 -9.58
C ILE A 22 -1.57 9.30 -8.90
N ASN A 23 -2.90 9.41 -8.84
CA ASN A 23 -3.78 8.42 -8.23
C ASN A 23 -4.25 7.42 -9.29
N LEU A 24 -3.88 6.15 -9.13
CA LEU A 24 -4.27 5.05 -10.00
C LEU A 24 -5.09 4.04 -9.19
N VAL A 25 -6.20 3.56 -9.77
CA VAL A 25 -7.04 2.52 -9.17
C VAL A 25 -6.83 1.20 -9.87
N LEU A 26 -6.61 0.13 -9.11
CA LEU A 26 -6.52 -1.23 -9.64
C LEU A 26 -7.88 -1.92 -9.53
N SER A 27 -8.54 -2.19 -10.66
CA SER A 27 -9.82 -2.90 -10.68
C SER A 27 -10.02 -3.73 -11.95
N ARG A 28 -10.48 -4.96 -11.78
CA ARG A 28 -10.92 -5.85 -12.87
C ARG A 28 -12.38 -5.63 -13.27
N GLU A 29 -13.15 -4.90 -12.47
CA GLU A 29 -14.60 -4.73 -12.62
C GLU A 29 -15.00 -3.36 -13.18
N LEU A 30 -14.33 -2.28 -12.74
CA LEU A 30 -14.65 -0.92 -13.18
C LEU A 30 -14.38 -0.78 -14.68
N LYS A 31 -15.18 -0.04 -15.43
CA LYS A 31 -14.92 0.18 -16.87
C LYS A 31 -14.03 1.39 -17.12
N GLU A 32 -14.13 2.39 -16.25
CA GLU A 32 -13.43 3.67 -16.34
C GLU A 32 -12.84 4.05 -14.97
N PRO A 33 -11.83 4.93 -14.92
CA PRO A 33 -11.33 5.47 -13.66
C PRO A 33 -12.47 6.09 -12.84
N PRO A 34 -12.62 5.74 -11.55
CA PRO A 34 -13.64 6.36 -10.71
C PRO A 34 -13.35 7.85 -10.53
N GLN A 35 -14.37 8.63 -10.15
CA GLN A 35 -14.23 10.09 -9.98
C GLN A 35 -13.03 10.46 -9.09
N GLY A 36 -12.19 11.35 -9.62
CA GLY A 36 -10.97 11.83 -8.98
C GLY A 36 -9.74 10.93 -9.15
N ALA A 37 -9.88 9.70 -9.65
CA ALA A 37 -8.73 8.90 -10.06
C ALA A 37 -8.24 9.35 -11.43
N HIS A 38 -6.93 9.33 -11.65
CA HIS A 38 -6.33 9.72 -12.93
C HIS A 38 -6.29 8.53 -13.89
N PHE A 39 -6.05 7.32 -13.38
CA PHE A 39 -5.90 6.11 -14.19
C PHE A 39 -6.60 4.91 -13.57
N LEU A 40 -6.93 3.94 -14.42
CA LEU A 40 -7.45 2.62 -14.06
C LEU A 40 -6.52 1.56 -14.67
N ALA A 41 -6.06 0.61 -13.86
CA ALA A 41 -5.31 -0.57 -14.32
C ALA A 41 -6.03 -1.88 -13.96
N ARG A 42 -5.73 -2.97 -14.69
CA ARG A 42 -6.33 -4.30 -14.44
C ARG A 42 -5.42 -5.25 -13.67
N SER A 43 -4.12 -4.99 -13.71
CA SER A 43 -3.06 -5.77 -13.07
C SER A 43 -1.92 -4.87 -12.61
N LEU A 44 -0.99 -5.41 -11.82
CA LEU A 44 0.27 -4.72 -11.54
C LEU A 44 1.12 -4.50 -12.79
N ASP A 45 1.15 -5.45 -13.72
CA ASP A 45 1.88 -5.31 -14.99
C ASP A 45 1.34 -4.14 -15.83
N ASP A 46 0.03 -3.93 -15.83
CA ASP A 46 -0.58 -2.79 -16.51
C ASP A 46 -0.12 -1.46 -15.89
N ILE A 47 0.07 -1.41 -14.56
CA ILE A 47 0.59 -0.23 -13.88
C ILE A 47 2.01 0.07 -14.36
N LEU A 48 2.87 -0.94 -14.41
CA LEU A 48 4.25 -0.78 -14.87
C LEU A 48 4.29 -0.27 -16.31
N LYS A 49 3.50 -0.87 -17.21
CA LYS A 49 3.37 -0.41 -18.61
C LYS A 49 2.84 1.01 -18.71
N LEU A 50 1.88 1.40 -17.87
CA LEU A 50 1.36 2.77 -17.83
C LEU A 50 2.46 3.75 -17.43
N THR A 51 3.30 3.41 -16.45
CA THR A 51 4.41 4.28 -16.03
C THR A 51 5.52 4.42 -17.06
N GLU A 52 5.62 3.50 -18.02
CA GLU A 52 6.56 3.59 -19.15
C GLU A 52 6.03 4.46 -20.30
N GLN A 53 4.75 4.82 -20.31
CA GLN A 53 4.18 5.66 -21.37
C GLN A 53 4.73 7.09 -21.33
N PRO A 54 4.91 7.77 -22.48
CA PRO A 54 5.49 9.12 -22.52
C PRO A 54 4.80 10.14 -21.59
N GLU A 55 3.50 9.97 -21.34
CA GLU A 55 2.72 10.83 -20.45
C GLU A 55 3.15 10.77 -18.97
N LEU A 56 3.68 9.62 -18.54
CA LEU A 56 4.02 9.29 -17.16
C LEU A 56 5.52 9.03 -16.93
N ALA A 57 6.25 8.59 -17.96
CA ALA A 57 7.66 8.17 -17.86
C ALA A 57 8.57 9.23 -17.22
N ASN A 58 8.31 10.52 -17.49
CA ASN A 58 9.07 11.64 -16.93
C ASN A 58 8.43 12.28 -15.68
N LYS A 59 7.33 11.73 -15.18
CA LYS A 59 6.56 12.27 -14.04
C LYS A 59 6.53 11.32 -12.83
N VAL A 60 6.80 10.04 -13.04
CA VAL A 60 6.72 9.01 -12.00
C VAL A 60 8.12 8.61 -11.57
N GLU A 61 8.51 9.02 -10.37
CA GLU A 61 9.76 8.58 -9.73
C GLU A 61 9.56 7.30 -8.91
N MET A 62 8.45 7.21 -8.18
CA MET A 62 8.19 6.12 -7.23
C MET A 62 6.72 5.73 -7.19
N ILE A 63 6.47 4.42 -7.27
CA ILE A 63 5.14 3.83 -7.17
C ILE A 63 4.89 3.41 -5.73
N TRP A 64 3.78 3.89 -5.15
CA TRP A 64 3.35 3.53 -3.80
C TRP A 64 2.06 2.72 -3.86
N ILE A 65 2.11 1.50 -3.34
CA ILE A 65 0.92 0.66 -3.16
C ILE A 65 0.33 0.99 -1.80
N VAL A 66 -0.90 1.50 -1.79
CA VAL A 66 -1.60 1.96 -0.57
C VAL A 66 -2.73 1.02 -0.12
N GLY A 67 -2.76 -0.19 -0.67
CA GLY A 67 -3.71 -1.25 -0.35
C GLY A 67 -4.64 -1.60 -1.51
N GLY A 68 -5.60 -2.52 -1.32
CA GLY A 68 -5.91 -3.27 -0.09
C GLY A 68 -5.11 -4.56 0.10
N SER A 69 -5.52 -5.40 1.05
CA SER A 69 -4.88 -6.70 1.35
C SER A 69 -4.64 -7.57 0.12
N SER A 70 -5.62 -7.63 -0.81
CA SER A 70 -5.47 -8.35 -2.08
C SER A 70 -4.39 -7.75 -2.98
N VAL A 71 -4.29 -6.43 -3.05
CA VAL A 71 -3.25 -5.72 -3.83
C VAL A 71 -1.87 -5.91 -3.21
N TYR A 72 -1.77 -5.83 -1.88
CA TYR A 72 -0.52 -6.15 -1.17
C TYR A 72 -0.08 -7.59 -1.45
N LYS A 73 -1.01 -8.54 -1.42
CA LYS A 73 -0.70 -9.95 -1.71
C LYS A 73 -0.23 -10.14 -3.14
N GLU A 74 -0.90 -9.51 -4.11
CA GLU A 74 -0.49 -9.57 -5.52
C GLU A 74 0.92 -8.97 -5.69
N ALA A 75 1.17 -7.82 -5.06
CA ALA A 75 2.43 -7.12 -5.13
C ALA A 75 3.59 -7.91 -4.51
N MET A 76 3.40 -8.45 -3.31
CA MET A 76 4.42 -9.24 -2.62
C MET A 76 4.80 -10.53 -3.34
N ASN A 77 3.93 -11.01 -4.25
CA ASN A 77 4.21 -12.17 -5.11
C ASN A 77 4.76 -11.78 -6.49
N HIS A 78 4.82 -10.49 -6.80
CA HIS A 78 5.38 -10.00 -8.05
C HIS A 78 6.92 -10.14 -8.04
N PRO A 79 7.56 -10.51 -9.16
CA PRO A 79 9.02 -10.63 -9.24
C PRO A 79 9.79 -9.31 -9.10
N SER A 80 9.09 -8.17 -9.04
CA SER A 80 9.72 -6.86 -8.91
C SER A 80 10.30 -6.65 -7.51
N HIS A 81 11.29 -5.77 -7.39
CA HIS A 81 11.82 -5.39 -6.09
C HIS A 81 10.81 -4.54 -5.33
N LEU A 82 10.32 -5.03 -4.20
CA LEU A 82 9.45 -4.29 -3.30
C LEU A 82 10.15 -3.93 -2.00
N LYS A 83 10.05 -2.67 -1.61
CA LYS A 83 10.32 -2.26 -0.24
C LYS A 83 9.01 -2.23 0.50
N LEU A 84 8.88 -3.10 1.48
CA LEU A 84 7.76 -3.01 2.40
C LEU A 84 8.03 -1.85 3.33
N PHE A 85 6.98 -1.08 3.51
CA PHE A 85 6.88 -0.17 4.60
C PHE A 85 5.62 -0.60 5.42
N VAL A 86 5.72 -1.03 6.72
CA VAL A 86 4.76 -1.56 7.74
C VAL A 86 4.79 -0.89 9.13
N THR A 87 3.81 -0.05 9.44
CA THR A 87 3.67 0.61 10.74
C THR A 87 3.01 -0.34 11.74
N ARG A 88 3.65 -0.61 12.88
CA ARG A 88 3.09 -1.46 13.95
C ARG A 88 2.25 -0.64 14.91
N ILE A 89 0.97 -0.96 14.99
CA ILE A 89 0.07 -0.41 16.01
C ILE A 89 0.07 -1.36 17.21
N MET A 90 0.55 -0.89 18.36
CA MET A 90 0.68 -1.68 19.60
C MET A 90 -0.66 -1.76 20.36
N ARG A 91 -1.72 -2.12 19.65
CA ARG A 91 -3.08 -2.23 20.18
C ARG A 91 -3.88 -3.20 19.32
N ASP A 92 -4.74 -3.96 19.98
CA ASP A 92 -5.66 -4.88 19.31
C ASP A 92 -6.94 -4.16 18.87
N PHE A 93 -7.42 -4.56 17.69
CA PHE A 93 -8.66 -4.07 17.10
C PHE A 93 -9.39 -5.26 16.46
N GLU A 94 -10.71 -5.23 16.50
CA GLU A 94 -11.52 -6.11 15.66
C GLU A 94 -11.27 -5.75 14.19
N SER A 95 -11.01 -6.77 13.37
CA SER A 95 -10.62 -6.61 11.97
C SER A 95 -11.19 -7.75 11.13
N ASP A 96 -11.71 -7.43 9.95
CA ASP A 96 -12.23 -8.39 8.98
C ASP A 96 -11.23 -8.72 7.86
N THR A 97 -10.16 -7.95 7.80
CA THR A 97 -9.14 -8.01 6.75
C THR A 97 -7.77 -7.96 7.44
N PHE A 98 -6.78 -8.65 6.86
CA PHE A 98 -5.44 -8.75 7.44
C PHE A 98 -4.40 -8.47 6.37
N PHE A 99 -3.25 -7.92 6.77
CA PHE A 99 -2.10 -7.78 5.87
C PHE A 99 -1.53 -9.18 5.54
N PRO A 100 -1.07 -9.44 4.30
CA PRO A 100 -0.49 -10.74 3.93
C PRO A 100 0.72 -11.08 4.81
N GLU A 101 0.94 -12.36 5.07
CA GLU A 101 2.12 -12.79 5.82
C GLU A 101 3.41 -12.39 5.08
N ILE A 102 4.36 -11.85 5.84
CA ILE A 102 5.67 -11.45 5.31
C ILE A 102 6.62 -12.64 5.38
N ASP A 103 7.01 -13.14 4.21
CA ASP A 103 7.98 -14.22 4.08
C ASP A 103 9.40 -13.72 4.40
N LEU A 104 9.95 -14.19 5.53
CA LEU A 104 11.27 -13.78 6.01
C LEU A 104 12.45 -14.30 5.19
N GLU A 105 12.24 -15.34 4.37
CA GLU A 105 13.26 -15.79 3.44
C GLU A 105 13.41 -14.80 2.27
N LYS A 106 12.32 -14.09 1.94
CA LYS A 106 12.28 -13.08 0.87
C LYS A 106 12.55 -11.66 1.36
N TYR A 107 12.11 -11.35 2.58
CA TYR A 107 12.19 -10.01 3.13
C TYR A 107 13.09 -9.96 4.35
N LYS A 108 14.01 -9.00 4.36
CA LYS A 108 14.90 -8.73 5.50
C LYS A 108 14.57 -7.37 6.09
N LEU A 109 14.57 -7.29 7.42
CA LEU A 109 14.42 -6.03 8.13
C LEU A 109 15.66 -5.16 7.91
N LEU A 110 15.44 -3.89 7.55
CA LEU A 110 16.52 -2.92 7.40
C LEU A 110 16.77 -2.17 8.72
N PRO A 111 18.03 -1.90 9.10
CA PRO A 111 18.35 -0.99 10.18
C PRO A 111 17.85 0.43 9.83
N GLU A 112 17.35 1.16 10.84
CA GLU A 112 16.50 2.38 10.78
C GLU A 112 16.81 3.44 9.69
N TYR A 113 15.76 4.17 9.23
CA TYR A 113 15.88 5.31 8.30
C TYR A 113 15.90 6.62 9.09
N PRO A 114 16.81 7.55 8.77
CA PRO A 114 16.89 8.82 9.44
C PRO A 114 15.73 9.74 9.02
N GLY A 115 14.69 9.87 9.86
CA GLY A 115 13.56 10.79 9.63
C GLY A 115 12.52 10.86 10.77
N THR A 116 12.57 11.92 11.57
CA THR A 116 11.60 12.36 12.63
C THR A 116 10.42 13.16 12.00
N LEU A 117 9.21 13.38 12.55
CA LEU A 117 8.53 13.28 13.87
C LEU A 117 7.00 13.48 13.67
N SER A 118 6.13 12.94 14.55
CA SER A 118 5.03 13.72 15.17
C SER A 118 4.52 13.06 16.46
N SER A 119 4.13 13.92 17.40
CA SER A 119 4.01 13.71 18.84
C SER A 119 2.68 13.10 19.29
N ASN A 120 2.76 12.26 20.35
CA ASN A 120 1.69 11.84 21.27
C ASN A 120 1.20 10.38 21.20
N LEU A 121 1.92 9.47 20.54
CA LEU A 121 1.72 8.03 20.76
C LEU A 121 3.08 7.36 20.96
N LYS A 122 3.22 6.61 22.07
CA LYS A 122 4.40 5.80 22.37
C LYS A 122 4.49 4.64 21.36
N TYR A 123 5.13 4.85 20.22
CA TYR A 123 5.42 3.81 19.23
C TYR A 123 6.90 3.41 19.31
N MET A 124 7.20 2.13 19.48
CA MET A 124 8.53 1.58 19.16
C MET A 124 8.69 1.55 17.64
N ARG A 125 9.71 2.24 17.11
CA ARG A 125 9.94 2.42 15.68
C ARG A 125 11.05 1.47 15.22
N ARG A 126 10.70 0.27 14.76
CA ARG A 126 11.57 -0.53 13.88
C ARG A 126 10.96 -0.47 12.49
N MET A 127 11.77 -0.12 11.50
CA MET A 127 11.27 0.29 10.21
C MET A 127 10.73 -0.86 9.35
N ILE A 128 9.44 -0.75 9.10
CA ILE A 128 8.77 -0.87 7.82
C ILE A 128 7.74 0.36 7.97
N ASN A 129 7.37 1.25 7.02
CA ASN A 129 6.24 2.27 7.14
C ASN A 129 4.91 2.06 6.28
N MET A 130 3.88 1.39 6.78
CA MET A 130 2.61 1.24 6.03
C MET A 130 1.70 2.38 6.45
N LYS A 131 1.35 3.29 5.52
CA LYS A 131 0.27 4.24 5.81
C LYS A 131 -1.07 3.51 5.63
N VAL A 132 -1.47 2.79 6.68
CA VAL A 132 -2.78 2.14 6.80
C VAL A 132 -3.83 3.21 7.11
N PHE A 133 -4.74 3.46 6.16
CA PHE A 133 -6.04 4.06 6.48
C PHE A 133 -7.10 2.97 6.34
N SER A 134 -7.31 2.22 7.43
CA SER A 134 -8.46 1.37 7.78
C SER A 134 -7.95 0.12 8.50
N GLY A 135 -8.48 -0.16 9.70
CA GLY A 135 -7.95 -1.11 10.68
C GLY A 135 -7.63 -2.50 10.12
N LEU A 136 -6.33 -2.79 9.99
CA LEU A 136 -5.80 -4.13 9.73
C LEU A 136 -4.86 -4.46 10.90
N SER A 137 -5.24 -5.42 11.73
CA SER A 137 -4.33 -6.05 12.69
C SER A 137 -3.46 -7.10 11.96
N TYR A 138 -2.24 -7.35 12.46
CA TYR A 138 -1.34 -8.40 11.93
C TYR A 138 -1.16 -9.48 13.00
N CYS A 139 -1.27 -10.74 12.62
CA CYS A 139 -1.19 -11.89 13.53
C CYS A 139 -0.10 -12.86 13.04
N SER A 140 1.18 -12.50 13.17
CA SER A 140 2.26 -13.49 13.14
C SER A 140 3.40 -13.07 14.09
N PRO A 141 3.56 -13.75 15.25
CA PRO A 141 4.59 -13.45 16.24
C PRO A 141 6.02 -13.86 15.84
N SER A 142 6.20 -14.69 14.81
CA SER A 142 7.48 -15.35 14.50
C SER A 142 8.53 -14.43 13.88
N LEU A 143 8.12 -13.30 13.30
CA LEU A 143 9.00 -12.37 12.58
C LEU A 143 9.92 -11.51 13.47
N TRP A 144 9.70 -11.54 14.79
CA TRP A 144 10.14 -10.45 15.68
C TRP A 144 10.80 -10.91 16.98
N LYS A 145 11.29 -12.16 17.03
CA LYS A 145 12.22 -12.60 18.07
C LYS A 145 13.62 -12.07 17.80
#